data_AF-A0A535Q9F5-F1
#
_entry.id   AF-A0A535Q9F5-F1
#
_cell.length_a   1.000
_cell.length_b   1.000
_cell.length_c   1.000
_cell.angle_alpha   90.00
_cell.angle_beta   90.00
_cell.angle_gamma   90.00
#
_symmetry.space_group_name_H-M   'P 1'
#
loop_
_entity.id
_entity.type
_entity.pdbx_description
1 polymer ?
#
loop_
_entity_poly.entity_id
_entity_poly.type
_entity_poly.pdbx_seq_one_letter_code
_entity_poly.pdbx_strand_id
1 'polypeptide(L)'
;MIRAEAPHATEKISYGIPFYEYGDKPNTFQSRLIYFAAQKNHIAVYPAGEAQGLEQYLTERSTLRFPMDKPLPMAKIRALVRTRVSERDAGAKAKPIGAGARRSRSTQSKP
;
A
#
# COMPACT_ATOMS: atom_id res chain seq x y z
N MET A 1 -10.73 1.76 10.49
CA MET A 1 -9.51 2.59 10.57
C MET A 1 -9.28 3.37 9.28
N ILE A 2 -9.14 2.72 8.12
CA ILE A 2 -8.78 3.40 6.86
C ILE A 2 -9.81 4.48 6.49
N ARG A 3 -11.11 4.17 6.56
CA ARG A 3 -12.20 5.15 6.35
C ARG A 3 -12.20 6.34 7.33
N ALA A 4 -11.55 6.24 8.48
CA ALA A 4 -11.44 7.38 9.40
C ALA A 4 -10.36 8.38 8.94
N GLU A 5 -9.26 7.88 8.37
CA GLU A 5 -8.20 8.73 7.79
C GLU A 5 -8.50 9.14 6.35
N ALA A 6 -9.36 8.40 5.64
CA ALA A 6 -9.80 8.68 4.28
C ALA A 6 -11.33 8.50 4.14
N PRO A 7 -12.15 9.45 4.65
CA PRO A 7 -13.62 9.32 4.64
C PRO A 7 -14.24 9.18 3.25
N HIS A 8 -13.60 9.78 2.24
CA HIS A 8 -14.03 9.71 0.84
C HIS A 8 -13.49 8.49 0.10
N ALA A 9 -12.70 7.63 0.76
CA ALA A 9 -12.20 6.42 0.13
C ALA A 9 -13.31 5.37 0.01
N THR A 10 -13.40 4.75 -1.16
CA THR A 10 -14.34 3.67 -1.46
C THR A 10 -13.64 2.34 -1.38
N GLU A 11 -14.21 1.38 -0.66
CA GLU A 11 -13.69 0.00 -0.63
C GLU A 11 -14.10 -0.73 -1.91
N LYS A 12 -13.12 -1.38 -2.55
CA LYS A 12 -13.28 -2.15 -3.78
C LYS A 12 -12.49 -3.45 -3.71
N ILE A 13 -12.78 -4.36 -4.64
CA ILE A 13 -12.05 -5.63 -4.77
C ILE A 13 -11.38 -5.67 -6.14
N SER A 14 -10.10 -6.03 -6.18
CA SER A 14 -9.36 -6.28 -7.42
C SER A 14 -8.49 -7.52 -7.22
N TYR A 15 -8.48 -8.44 -8.19
CA TYR A 15 -7.78 -9.72 -8.10
C TYR A 15 -8.18 -10.55 -6.85
N GLY A 16 -9.43 -10.41 -6.39
CA GLY A 16 -9.90 -11.05 -5.15
C GLY A 16 -9.36 -10.43 -3.86
N ILE A 17 -8.65 -9.30 -3.94
CA ILE A 17 -8.06 -8.61 -2.78
C ILE A 17 -8.79 -7.28 -2.54
N PRO A 18 -9.30 -7.05 -1.32
CA PRO A 18 -9.86 -5.75 -0.93
C PRO A 18 -8.82 -4.63 -0.95
N PHE A 19 -9.25 -3.44 -1.38
CA PHE A 19 -8.45 -2.23 -1.36
C PHE A 19 -9.30 -0.98 -1.20
N TYR A 20 -8.67 0.11 -0.78
CA TYR A 20 -9.31 1.42 -0.73
C TYR A 20 -8.89 2.28 -1.92
N GLU A 21 -9.89 2.74 -2.67
CA GLU A 21 -9.76 3.68 -3.77
C GLU A 21 -10.08 5.10 -3.29
N TYR A 22 -9.32 6.10 -3.74
CA TYR A 22 -9.43 7.51 -3.33
C TYR A 22 -8.96 8.46 -4.44
N GLY A 23 -9.57 9.65 -4.50
CA GLY A 23 -9.24 10.73 -5.44
C GLY A 23 -10.07 10.73 -6.73
N ASP A 24 -9.80 11.70 -7.60
CA ASP A 24 -10.69 12.06 -8.73
C ASP A 24 -10.58 11.15 -9.97
N LYS A 25 -9.64 10.20 -9.97
CA LYS A 25 -9.38 9.28 -11.10
C LYS A 25 -9.68 7.84 -10.73
N PRO A 26 -10.96 7.47 -10.53
CA PRO A 26 -11.34 6.12 -10.11
C PRO A 26 -10.93 5.08 -11.16
N ASN A 27 -10.78 3.84 -10.73
CA ASN A 27 -10.36 2.68 -11.52
C ASN A 27 -8.95 2.80 -12.13
N THR A 28 -8.12 3.71 -11.61
CA THR A 28 -6.71 3.84 -12.02
C THR A 28 -5.76 3.32 -10.96
N PHE A 29 -4.54 2.97 -11.36
CA PHE A 29 -3.50 2.60 -10.40
C PHE A 29 -3.18 3.71 -9.40
N GLN A 30 -3.36 4.97 -9.80
CA GLN A 30 -3.09 6.14 -8.98
C GLN A 30 -4.15 6.35 -7.89
N SER A 31 -5.37 5.86 -8.09
CA SER A 31 -6.44 5.99 -7.09
C SER A 31 -6.35 4.99 -5.94
N ARG A 32 -5.45 4.00 -6.02
CA ARG A 32 -5.32 2.98 -4.98
C ARG A 32 -4.51 3.55 -3.81
N LEU A 33 -5.02 3.44 -2.59
CA LEU A 33 -4.28 3.81 -1.37
C LEU A 33 -3.55 2.63 -0.77
N ILE A 34 -4.27 1.53 -0.57
CA ILE A 34 -3.77 0.39 0.20
C ILE A 34 -4.59 -0.85 -0.15
N TYR A 35 -3.91 -1.98 -0.32
CA TYR A 35 -4.50 -3.31 -0.38
C TYR A 35 -4.19 -4.06 0.91
N PHE A 36 -5.09 -4.97 1.29
CA PHE A 36 -4.88 -5.84 2.43
C PHE A 36 -5.42 -7.25 2.14
N ALA A 37 -4.68 -8.26 2.56
CA ALA A 37 -5.05 -9.66 2.41
C ALA A 37 -4.74 -10.45 3.68
N ALA A 38 -5.66 -11.31 4.09
CA ALA A 38 -5.40 -12.31 5.11
C ALA A 38 -4.65 -13.49 4.47
N GLN A 39 -3.52 -13.87 5.07
CA GLN A 39 -2.75 -15.07 4.72
C GLN A 39 -2.72 -16.01 5.93
N LYS A 40 -2.34 -17.28 5.74
CA LYS A 40 -2.40 -18.30 6.81
C LYS A 40 -1.72 -17.89 8.13
N ASN A 41 -0.57 -17.22 8.04
CA ASN A 41 0.29 -16.90 9.20
C ASN A 41 0.54 -15.40 9.37
N HIS A 42 0.03 -14.56 8.46
CA HIS A 42 0.31 -13.12 8.48
C HIS A 42 -0.79 -12.33 7.78
N ILE A 43 -0.84 -11.03 8.04
CA ILE A 43 -1.63 -10.08 7.28
C ILE A 43 -0.69 -9.42 6.28
N ALA A 44 -1.02 -9.52 4.99
CA ALA A 44 -0.27 -8.87 3.92
C ALA A 44 -0.90 -7.51 3.63
N VAL A 45 -0.08 -6.47 3.57
CA VAL A 45 -0.49 -5.12 3.19
C VAL A 45 0.39 -4.68 2.03
N TYR A 46 -0.25 -4.16 0.99
CA TYR A 46 0.43 -3.62 -0.18
C TYR A 46 0.19 -2.10 -0.19
N PRO A 47 1.17 -1.32 0.27
CA PRO A 47 1.09 0.12 0.21
C PRO A 47 1.17 0.56 -1.25
N ALA A 48 0.26 1.41 -1.71
CA ALA A 48 0.36 2.02 -3.03
C ALA A 48 1.32 3.24 -2.99
N GLY A 49 2.52 3.03 -2.44
CA GLY A 49 3.58 4.01 -2.22
C GLY A 49 4.58 3.56 -1.14
N GLU A 50 5.43 4.46 -0.66
CA GLU A 50 6.46 4.16 0.36
C GLU A 50 5.90 3.85 1.76
N ALA A 51 6.53 2.90 2.47
CA ALA A 51 6.10 2.46 3.81
C ALA A 51 7.07 2.88 4.92
N GLN A 52 7.27 4.19 5.07
CA GLN A 52 8.16 4.76 6.09
C GLN A 52 7.78 4.32 7.50
N GLY A 53 8.78 3.95 8.30
CA GLY A 53 8.62 3.47 9.68
C GLY A 53 8.12 2.03 9.82
N LEU A 54 7.87 1.34 8.70
CA LEU A 54 7.41 -0.06 8.64
C LEU A 54 8.45 -0.98 7.97
N GLU A 55 9.70 -0.54 7.86
CA GLU A 55 10.79 -1.22 7.16
C GLU A 55 11.02 -2.63 7.69
N GLN A 56 10.88 -2.84 9.00
CA GLN A 56 11.02 -4.16 9.63
C GLN A 56 9.97 -5.19 9.17
N TYR A 57 8.84 -4.74 8.60
CA TYR A 57 7.79 -5.60 8.05
C TYR A 57 7.87 -5.70 6.53
N LEU A 58 8.75 -4.90 5.90
CA LEU A 58 8.84 -4.81 4.45
C LEU A 58 9.61 -6.00 3.89
N THR A 59 8.99 -6.68 2.95
CA THR A 59 9.63 -7.74 2.17
C THR A 59 10.32 -7.16 0.93
N GLU A 60 11.21 -7.93 0.32
CA GLU A 60 11.91 -7.53 -0.92
C GLU A 60 10.96 -7.19 -2.08
N ARG A 61 9.72 -7.69 -2.04
CA ARG A 61 8.67 -7.46 -3.05
C ARG A 61 7.76 -6.27 -2.72
N SER A 62 8.20 -5.34 -1.87
CA SER A 62 7.43 -4.15 -1.47
C SER A 62 6.07 -4.48 -0.81
N THR A 63 5.97 -5.66 -0.17
CA THR A 63 4.80 -6.07 0.60
C THR A 63 5.13 -6.00 2.08
N LEU A 64 4.25 -5.41 2.88
CA LEU A 64 4.34 -5.44 4.33
C LEU A 64 3.70 -6.73 4.84
N ARG A 65 4.44 -7.51 5.63
CA ARG A 65 3.94 -8.73 6.26
C ARG A 65 3.88 -8.55 7.77
N PHE A 66 2.68 -8.53 8.31
CA PHE A 66 2.45 -8.44 9.74
C PHE A 66 2.18 -9.83 10.32
N PRO A 67 3.02 -10.32 11.25
CA PRO A 67 2.78 -11.60 11.91
C PRO A 67 1.43 -11.62 12.64
N MET A 68 0.70 -12.74 12.59
CA MET A 68 -0.60 -12.86 13.27
C MET A 68 -0.49 -12.98 14.80
N ASP A 69 0.67 -13.38 15.31
CA ASP A 69 0.98 -13.55 16.73
C ASP A 69 1.36 -12.23 17.43
N LYS A 70 1.46 -11.12 16.69
CA LYS A 70 1.89 -9.83 17.21
C LYS A 70 0.83 -8.75 16.98
N PRO A 71 0.73 -7.77 17.90
CA PRO A 71 -0.18 -6.65 17.70
C PRO A 71 0.22 -5.86 16.44
N LEU A 72 -0.79 -5.50 15.64
CA LEU A 72 -0.58 -4.64 14.48
C LEU A 72 -0.12 -3.25 14.94
N PRO A 73 0.89 -2.65 14.29
CA PRO A 73 1.35 -1.30 14.61
C PRO A 73 0.37 -0.26 14.03
N MET A 74 -0.84 -0.20 14.58
CA MET A 74 -1.96 0.55 14.02
C MET A 74 -1.63 2.03 13.80
N ALA A 75 -0.89 2.67 14.71
CA ALA A 75 -0.47 4.08 14.56
C ALA A 75 0.37 4.30 13.30
N LYS A 76 1.29 3.38 12.99
CA LYS A 76 2.13 3.44 11.79
C LYS A 76 1.32 3.19 10.51
N ILE A 77 0.36 2.27 10.56
CA ILE A 77 -0.53 2.02 9.41
C ILE A 77 -1.45 3.23 9.16
N ARG A 78 -1.94 3.91 10.22
CA ARG A 78 -2.69 5.18 10.06
C ARG A 78 -1.83 6.26 9.41
N ALA A 79 -0.60 6.44 9.89
CA ALA A 79 0.33 7.40 9.31
C ALA A 79 0.58 7.11 7.82
N LEU A 80 0.81 5.85 7.46
CA LEU A 80 0.93 5.42 6.07
C LEU A 80 -0.28 5.81 5.21
N VAL A 81 -1.50 5.56 5.69
CA VAL A 81 -2.73 5.93 4.97
C VAL A 81 -2.84 7.44 4.82
N ARG A 82 -2.58 8.20 5.88
CA ARG A 82 -2.62 9.67 5.86
C ARG A 82 -1.62 10.26 4.87
N THR A 83 -0.38 9.75 4.86
CA THR A 83 0.64 10.16 3.89
C THR A 83 0.18 9.90 2.47
N ARG A 84 -0.42 8.72 2.20
CA ARG A 84 -0.97 8.41 0.88
C ARG A 84 -2.09 9.35 0.47
N VAL A 85 -3.06 9.62 1.35
CA VAL A 85 -4.14 10.58 1.09
C VAL A 85 -3.54 11.95 0.73
N SER A 86 -2.63 12.46 1.55
CA SER A 86 -1.98 13.75 1.32
C SER A 86 -1.22 13.80 -0.02
N GLU A 87 -0.52 12.73 -0.39
CA GLU A 87 0.17 12.66 -1.69
C GLU A 87 -0.80 12.59 -2.87
N ARG A 88 -1.96 11.95 -2.70
CA ARG A 88 -3.00 11.93 -3.74
C ARG A 88 -3.65 13.30 -3.90
N ASP A 89 -3.94 13.99 -2.80
CA ASP A 89 -4.48 15.34 -2.84
C ASP A 89 -3.47 16.34 -3.42
N ALA A 90 -2.18 16.20 -3.10
CA ALA A 90 -1.11 17.04 -3.65
C ALA A 90 -0.80 16.71 -5.12
N GLY A 91 -0.78 15.43 -5.49
CA GLY A 91 -0.57 14.96 -6.86
C GLY A 91 -1.76 15.21 -7.80
N ALA A 92 -2.97 15.40 -7.27
CA ALA A 92 -4.09 15.98 -8.02
C ALA A 92 -3.79 17.42 -8.47
N LYS A 93 -2.91 18.14 -7.73
CA LYS A 93 -2.46 19.51 -8.05
C LYS A 93 -1.09 19.57 -8.75
N ALA A 94 -0.32 18.48 -8.81
CA ALA A 94 0.99 18.44 -9.47
C ALA A 94 1.18 17.17 -10.35
N LYS A 95 1.42 17.38 -11.64
CA LYS A 95 1.64 16.35 -12.69
C LYS A 95 2.93 15.51 -12.41
N PRO A 96 3.06 14.33 -13.06
CA PRO A 96 3.22 13.03 -12.41
C PRO A 96 4.68 12.67 -12.08
N ILE A 97 4.90 11.93 -11.00
CA ILE A 97 6.12 11.13 -10.82
C ILE A 97 6.04 9.90 -11.73
N GLY A 98 6.57 10.03 -12.95
CA GLY A 98 7.02 8.89 -13.72
C GLY A 98 8.42 8.49 -13.25
N ALA A 99 8.60 7.26 -12.80
CA ALA A 99 9.83 6.47 -12.99
C ALA A 99 9.65 5.11 -12.34
N GLY A 100 9.65 4.05 -13.15
CA GLY A 100 9.67 2.69 -12.66
C GLY A 100 10.93 2.43 -11.83
N ALA A 101 10.77 1.92 -10.62
CA ALA A 101 11.83 1.17 -9.98
C ALA A 101 11.89 -0.23 -10.61
N ARG A 102 12.44 -0.30 -11.84
CA ARG A 102 13.21 -1.48 -12.23
C ARG A 102 14.34 -1.60 -11.21
N ARG A 103 14.16 -2.42 -10.18
CA ARG A 103 15.30 -3.06 -9.53
C ARG A 103 15.58 -4.34 -10.29
N SER A 104 16.41 -4.20 -11.32
CA SER A 104 17.28 -5.27 -11.78
C SER A 104 18.01 -5.85 -10.57
N ARG A 105 17.68 -7.08 -10.19
CA ARG A 105 18.62 -7.97 -9.51
C ARG A 105 18.52 -9.33 -10.19
N SER A 106 19.52 -9.58 -11.01
CA SER A 106 19.98 -10.87 -11.46
C SER A 106 20.20 -11.77 -10.25
N THR A 107 19.60 -12.96 -10.22
CA THR A 107 20.21 -14.14 -9.61
C THR A 107 19.86 -15.35 -10.46
N GLN A 108 20.89 -15.85 -11.13
CA GLN A 108 20.94 -17.11 -11.85
C GLN A 108 21.00 -18.30 -10.86
N SER A 109 20.70 -19.49 -11.39
CA SER A 109 21.08 -20.85 -10.94
C SER A 109 20.09 -21.56 -9.99
N LYS A 110 19.29 -22.53 -10.47
CA LYS A 110 19.55 -23.98 -10.80
C LYS A 110 19.07 -24.89 -9.63
N PRO A 111 18.76 -26.19 -9.81
CA PRO A 111 19.57 -27.24 -10.45
C PRO A 111 19.21 -27.64 -11.88
#